data_AF-A0A925M115-F1
#
_entry.id   AF-A0A925M115-F1
#
_cell.length_a   1.000
_cell.length_b   1.000
_cell.length_c   1.000
_cell.angle_alpha   90.00
_cell.angle_beta   90.00
_cell.angle_gamma   90.00
#
_symmetry.space_group_name_H-M   'P 1'
#
loop_
_entity.id
_entity.type
_entity.pdbx_description
1 polymer ?
#
loop_
_entity_poly.entity_id
_entity_poly.type
_entity_poly.pdbx_seq_one_letter_code
_entity_poly.pdbx_strand_id
1 'polypeptide(L)' 'MQIAIDLPDYLQLTEADLRQELAIALFQQERITLGSASQLAGMHQIEFQRLIASRGIIIHYNVNDLKQDLKSLQEKGW' A
#
# COMPACT_ATOMS: atom_id res chain seq x y z
N MET A 1 -16.15 4.34 0.24
CA MET A 1 -16.57 3.19 1.07
C MET A 1 -15.97 3.39 2.45
N GLN A 2 -16.75 3.27 3.52
CA GLN A 2 -16.29 3.40 4.90
C GLN A 2 -16.48 2.06 5.62
N ILE A 3 -15.45 1.60 6.32
CA ILE A 3 -15.44 0.36 7.09
C ILE A 3 -15.05 0.73 8.53
N ALA A 4 -15.81 0.25 9.52
CA ALA A 4 -15.46 0.35 10.93
C ALA A 4 -14.91 -1.01 11.40
N ILE A 5 -13.82 -0.98 12.15
CA ILE A 5 -13.19 -2.18 12.73
C ILE A 5 -13.03 -1.91 14.22
N ASP A 6 -13.65 -2.76 15.04
CA ASP A 6 -13.43 -2.76 16.48
C ASP A 6 -12.11 -3.46 16.80
N LEU A 7 -11.15 -2.70 17.29
CA LEU A 7 -9.84 -3.21 17.69
C LEU A 7 -9.72 -3.21 19.22
N PRO A 8 -9.10 -4.25 19.80
CA PRO A 8 -8.88 -4.26 21.23
C PRO A 8 -7.81 -3.25 21.67
N ASP A 9 -8.08 -2.58 22.79
CA ASP A 9 -7.27 -1.45 23.32
C ASP A 9 -5.80 -1.82 23.60
N TYR A 10 -5.49 -3.09 23.85
CA TYR A 10 -4.13 -3.55 24.15
C TYR A 10 -3.18 -3.44 22.95
N LEU A 11 -3.69 -3.30 21.72
CA LEU A 11 -2.87 -3.26 20.51
C LEU A 11 -2.08 -1.96 20.36
N GLN A 12 -2.50 -0.87 21.02
CA GLN A 12 -1.84 0.46 20.94
C GLN A 12 -1.50 0.88 19.49
N LEU A 13 -2.42 0.64 18.55
CA LEU A 13 -2.26 1.00 17.14
C LEU A 13 -2.91 2.34 16.84
N THR A 14 -2.24 3.15 16.04
CA THR A 14 -2.82 4.34 15.44
C THR A 14 -3.52 4.01 14.12
N GLU A 15 -4.36 4.93 13.63
CA GLU A 15 -4.93 4.79 12.28
C GLU A 15 -3.85 4.71 11.20
N ALA A 16 -2.73 5.44 11.38
CA ALA A 16 -1.60 5.41 10.46
C ALA A 16 -0.95 4.01 10.40
N ASP A 17 -0.78 3.36 11.55
CA ASP A 17 -0.24 2.00 11.61
C ASP A 17 -1.14 1.02 10.86
N LEU A 18 -2.45 1.11 11.05
CA LEU A 18 -3.42 0.26 10.37
C LEU A 18 -3.45 0.47 8.85
N ARG A 19 -3.42 1.73 8.41
CA ARG A 19 -3.32 2.07 6.97
C ARG A 19 -2.06 1.50 6.36
N GLN A 20 -0.95 1.57 7.09
CA GLN A 20 0.33 1.03 6.66
C GLN A 20 0.28 -0.49 6.54
N GLU A 21 -0.20 -1.20 7.57
CA GLU A 21 -0.33 -2.67 7.54
C GLU A 21 -1.29 -3.14 6.44
N LEU A 22 -2.41 -2.43 6.24
CA LEU A 22 -3.37 -2.75 5.18
C LEU A 22 -2.75 -2.54 3.80
N ALA A 23 -2.01 -1.45 3.59
CA ALA A 23 -1.31 -1.18 2.34
C ALA A 23 -0.27 -2.25 2.02
N ILE A 24 0.51 -2.69 3.02
CA ILE A 24 1.48 -3.76 2.87
C ILE A 24 0.77 -5.07 2.50
N ALA A 25 -0.27 -5.45 3.23
CA ALA A 25 -0.99 -6.69 2.99
C ALA A 25 -1.62 -6.74 1.59
N LEU A 26 -2.25 -5.67 1.15
CA LEU A 26 -2.85 -5.58 -0.19
C LEU A 26 -1.81 -5.57 -1.31
N PHE A 27 -0.65 -4.93 -1.08
CA PHE A 27 0.47 -4.95 -2.02
C PHE A 27 1.06 -6.36 -2.15
N GLN A 28 1.31 -7.04 -1.03
CA GLN A 28 1.82 -8.43 -1.03
C GLN A 28 0.87 -9.42 -1.71
N GLN A 29 -0.44 -9.15 -1.67
CA GLN A 29 -1.45 -9.95 -2.35
C GLN A 29 -1.64 -9.57 -3.83
N GLU A 30 -0.79 -8.69 -4.38
CA GLU A 30 -0.87 -8.18 -5.76
C GLU A 30 -2.26 -7.57 -6.09
N ARG A 31 -2.97 -7.05 -5.07
CA ARG A 31 -4.31 -6.45 -5.24
C ARG A 31 -4.25 -5.00 -5.68
N ILE A 32 -3.19 -4.30 -5.28
CA ILE A 32 -2.95 -2.89 -5.54
C ILE A 32 -1.49 -2.68 -5.95
N THR A 33 -1.24 -1.63 -6.75
CA THR A 33 0.13 -1.31 -7.18
C THR A 33 0.92 -0.61 -6.09
N LEU A 34 2.23 -0.46 -6.30
CA LEU A 34 3.11 0.28 -5.39
C LEU A 34 2.61 1.71 -5.15
N GLY A 35 2.15 2.40 -6.20
CA GLY A 35 1.63 3.76 -6.10
C GLY A 35 0.31 3.85 -5.32
N SER A 36 -0.60 2.90 -5.53
CA SER A 36 -1.84 2.81 -4.75
C SER A 36 -1.57 2.46 -3.28
N ALA A 37 -0.62 1.57 -3.01
CA ALA A 37 -0.23 1.19 -1.66
C ALA A 37 0.39 2.36 -0.89
N SER A 38 1.28 3.14 -1.51
CA SER A 38 1.86 4.32 -0.87
C SER A 38 0.80 5.39 -0.57
N GLN A 39 -0.17 5.57 -1.48
CA GLN A 39 -1.29 6.48 -1.25
C GLN A 39 -2.18 6.02 -0.09
N LEU A 40 -2.48 4.72 0.01
CA LEU A 40 -3.25 4.15 1.12
C LEU A 40 -2.52 4.30 2.45
N ALA A 41 -1.21 4.06 2.46
CA ALA A 41 -0.34 4.25 3.62
C ALA A 41 -0.13 5.74 3.98
N GLY A 42 -0.55 6.68 3.13
CA GLY A 42 -0.44 8.11 3.38
C GLY A 42 1.00 8.65 3.36
N MET A 43 1.90 8.01 2.61
CA MET A 43 3.33 8.37 2.55
C MET A 43 3.83 8.44 1.11
N HIS A 44 5.03 9.00 0.90
CA HIS A 44 5.62 9.02 -0.43
C HIS A 44 5.98 7.60 -0.90
N GLN A 45 5.90 7.38 -2.22
CA GLN A 45 6.15 6.06 -2.82
C GLN A 45 7.54 5.50 -2.49
N ILE A 46 8.57 6.36 -2.43
CA ILE A 46 9.94 5.98 -2.04
C ILE A 46 10.01 5.56 -0.57
N GLU A 47 9.25 6.20 0.32
CA GLU A 47 9.20 5.83 1.74
C GLU A 47 8.52 4.48 1.91
N PHE A 48 7.40 4.26 1.21
CA PHE A 48 6.72 2.97 1.20
C PHE A 48 7.63 1.86 0.66
N GLN A 49 8.39 2.15 -0.39
CA GLN A 49 9.36 1.20 -0.96
C GLN A 49 10.46 0.83 0.05
N ARG A 50 10.96 1.79 0.82
CA ARG A 50 11.94 1.54 1.90
C ARG A 50 11.33 0.72 3.04
N LEU A 51 10.08 0.99 3.38
CA LEU A 51 9.34 0.27 4.42
C LEU A 51 9.14 -1.21 4.07
N ILE A 52 8.70 -1.52 2.85
CA ILE A 52 8.53 -2.93 2.43
C ILE A 52 9.88 -3.64 2.31
N ALA A 53 10.92 -2.93 1.85
CA ALA A 53 12.27 -3.46 1.78
C ALA A 53 12.85 -3.78 3.16
N SER A 54 12.63 -2.91 4.17
CA SER A 54 13.10 -3.16 5.55
C SER A 54 12.40 -4.36 6.19
N ARG A 55 11.22 -4.72 5.72
CA ARG A 55 10.47 -5.92 6.12
C ARG A 55 10.79 -7.17 5.28
N GLY A 56 11.78 -7.09 4.39
CA GLY A 56 12.20 -8.20 3.53
C GLY A 56 11.18 -8.57 2.45
N ILE A 57 10.23 -7.69 2.15
CA ILE A 57 9.23 -7.92 1.11
C ILE A 57 9.88 -7.62 -0.23
N ILE A 58 10.05 -8.67 -1.03
CA ILE A 58 10.63 -8.56 -2.37
C ILE A 58 9.67 -7.79 -3.25
N ILE A 59 10.18 -6.73 -3.88
CA ILE A 59 9.44 -5.96 -4.87
C ILE A 59 9.43 -6.79 -6.16
N HIS A 60 8.40 -7.62 -6.33
CA HIS A 60 8.18 -8.36 -7.57
C HIS A 60 7.59 -7.42 -8.63
N TYR A 61 8.35 -6.41 -9.08
CA TYR A 61 7.88 -5.51 -10.13
C TYR A 61 7.85 -6.26 -11.47
N ASN A 62 6.66 -6.66 -11.89
CA ASN A 62 6.44 -7.41 -13.12
C ASN A 62 5.70 -6.55 -14.16
N VAL A 63 5.48 -7.11 -15.36
CA VAL A 63 4.85 -6.40 -16.48
C VAL A 63 3.38 -6.03 -16.20
N ASN A 64 2.68 -6.80 -15.36
CA ASN A 64 1.32 -6.46 -14.96
C ASN A 64 1.30 -5.28 -13.99
N ASP A 65 2.25 -5.17 -13.07
CA ASP A 65 2.38 -4.00 -12.20
C ASP A 65 2.57 -2.71 -13.00
N LEU A 66 3.43 -2.76 -14.03
CA LEU A 66 3.62 -1.64 -14.95
C LEU A 66 2.31 -1.26 -15.67
N LYS A 67 1.56 -2.25 -16.18
CA LYS A 67 0.27 -1.99 -16.86
C LYS A 67 -0.74 -1.35 -15.92
N GLN A 68 -0.75 -1.77 -14.67
CA GLN A 68 -1.70 -1.30 -13.67
C GLN A 68 -1.33 0.11 -13.17
N ASP A 69 -0.04 0.42 -13.07
CA ASP A 69 0.46 1.79 -12.84
C ASP A 69 0.11 2.71 -14.02
N LEU A 70 0.33 2.27 -15.27
CA LEU A 70 -0.06 3.03 -16.46
C LEU A 70 -1.55 3.34 -16.48
N LYS A 71 -2.40 2.36 -16.13
CA LYS A 71 -3.84 2.58 -16.01
C LYS A 71 -4.17 3.61 -14.93
N SER A 72 -3.53 3.51 -13.76
CA SER A 72 -3.71 4.47 -12.66
C SER A 72 -3.27 5.89 -13.03
N LEU A 73 -2.22 6.03 -13.86
CA LEU A 73 -1.75 7.32 -14.37
C LEU A 73 -2.73 7.90 -15.39
N GLN A 74 -3.22 7.09 -16.33
CA GLN A 74 -4.26 7.49 -17.30
C GLN A 74 -5.55 7.95 -16.61
N GLU A 75 -6.00 7.23 -15.59
CA GLU A 75 -7.18 7.60 -14.79
C GLU A 75 -6.99 8.93 -14.04
N LYS A 76 -5.74 9.27 -13.71
CA LYS A 76 -5.37 10.54 -13.05
C LYS A 76 -5.04 11.67 -14.03
N GLY A 77 -5.18 11.43 -15.35
CA GLY A 77 -4.96 12.44 -16.39
C GLY A 77 -3.51 12.85 -16.62
N TRP A 78 -2.56 11.95 -16.33
CA TRP A 78 -1.15 12.09 -16.71
C TRP A 78 -0.90 11.69 -18.15
#